data_AF-A0A1L7NNQ0-F1
#
_entry.id   AF-A0A1L7NNQ0-F1
#
_cell.length_a   1.000
_cell.length_b   1.000
_cell.length_c   1.000
_cell.angle_alpha   90.00
_cell.angle_beta   90.00
_cell.angle_gamma   90.00
#
_symmetry.space_group_name_H-M   'P 1'
#
loop_
_entity.id
_entity.type
_entity.pdbx_description
1 polymer ?
#
loop_
_entity_poly.entity_id
_entity_poly.type
_entity_poly.pdbx_seq_one_letter_code
_entity_poly.pdbx_strand_id
1 'polypeptide(L)'
;MNRKALIVLAAFSVVGSVAIAAIGNVDWDYRDKWAVVEKFKAGLPALLQESRKDASRFNVVSLGNQFGQITVEGLHVCAHEEIGADQYIKLSEITKAVSDNPGVSRQLRELLDSDRSVSDCQFRVLQAATGIY
;
A
#
# COMPACT_ATOMS: atom_id res chain seq x y z
N MET A 1 45.04 6.42 30.16
CA MET A 1 43.95 6.24 31.15
C MET A 1 43.04 5.13 30.64
N ASN A 2 43.05 3.98 31.33
CA ASN A 2 42.16 2.85 31.08
C ASN A 2 40.70 3.22 31.37
N ARG A 3 39.75 2.70 30.60
CA ARG A 3 38.78 1.69 31.08
C ARG A 3 37.74 1.30 30.00
N LYS A 4 37.89 0.05 29.57
CA LYS A 4 36.84 -0.98 29.48
C LYS A 4 35.80 -0.84 28.35
N ALA A 5 36.00 -1.70 27.36
CA ALA A 5 35.00 -2.31 26.53
C ALA A 5 33.75 -2.71 27.34
N LEU A 6 32.58 -2.47 26.75
CA LEU A 6 31.36 -3.17 27.11
C LEU A 6 30.63 -3.56 25.84
N ILE A 7 30.96 -4.77 25.39
CA ILE A 7 30.15 -5.56 24.45
C ILE A 7 28.89 -5.93 25.24
N VAL A 8 27.72 -5.45 24.81
CA VAL A 8 26.44 -6.02 25.26
C VAL A 8 25.94 -6.92 24.14
N LEU A 9 26.30 -8.20 24.27
CA LEU A 9 25.60 -9.32 23.67
C LEU A 9 24.30 -9.52 24.45
N ALA A 10 23.16 -9.24 23.83
CA ALA A 10 21.87 -9.75 24.27
C ALA A 10 21.18 -10.37 23.05
N ALA A 11 21.37 -11.68 22.92
CA ALA A 11 20.59 -12.52 22.04
C ALA A 11 19.19 -12.70 22.63
N PHE A 12 18.15 -12.35 21.88
CA PHE A 12 16.82 -12.96 22.02
C PHE A 12 16.13 -13.03 20.64
N SER A 13 16.04 -14.26 20.16
CA SER A 13 14.92 -14.86 19.41
C SER A 13 14.30 -14.12 18.23
N VAL A 14 14.64 -14.63 17.04
CA VAL A 14 13.81 -14.81 15.84
C VAL A 14 12.33 -14.44 15.99
N VAL A 15 11.94 -13.25 15.52
CA VAL A 15 10.73 -13.02 14.70
C VAL A 15 11.06 -11.88 13.74
N GLY A 16 10.88 -12.11 12.45
CA GLY A 16 11.32 -11.24 11.35
C GLY A 16 10.89 -9.79 11.52
N SER A 17 11.87 -8.92 11.74
CA SER A 17 11.72 -7.47 11.64
C SER A 17 12.73 -7.01 10.60
N VAL A 18 12.28 -6.73 9.38
CA VAL A 18 13.08 -5.97 8.42
C VAL A 18 13.09 -4.54 8.92
N ALA A 19 14.00 -4.23 9.83
CA ALA A 19 14.30 -2.86 10.21
C ALA A 19 15.07 -2.22 9.06
N ILE A 20 14.39 -1.45 8.20
CA ILE A 20 15.07 -0.54 7.28
C ILE A 20 15.57 0.64 8.11
N ALA A 21 16.78 0.50 8.66
CA ALA A 21 17.51 1.58 9.29
C ALA A 21 18.28 2.36 8.22
N ALA A 22 17.81 3.58 7.94
CA ALA A 22 18.60 4.79 7.65
C ALA A 22 17.76 5.75 6.80
N ILE A 23 17.10 6.72 7.43
CA ILE A 23 16.74 7.96 6.74
C ILE A 23 17.58 9.04 7.42
N GLY A 24 18.71 9.36 6.79
CA GLY A 24 19.48 10.55 7.12
C GLY A 24 18.64 11.79 6.86
N ASN A 25 18.99 12.91 7.50
CA ASN A 25 18.35 14.20 7.25
C ASN A 25 18.53 14.58 5.76
N VAL A 26 17.47 14.43 4.97
CA VAL A 26 17.38 14.91 3.59
C VAL A 26 16.54 16.18 3.60
N ASP A 27 17.08 17.22 2.97
CA ASP A 27 16.38 18.47 2.70
C ASP A 27 15.48 18.24 1.47
N TRP A 28 14.16 18.25 1.66
CA TRP A 28 13.19 17.77 0.66
C TRP A 28 12.74 18.91 -0.26
N ASP A 29 13.23 18.93 -1.51
CA ASP A 29 12.67 19.73 -2.60
C ASP A 29 11.23 19.26 -2.93
N TYR A 30 10.36 20.15 -3.43
CA TYR A 30 8.93 19.87 -3.66
C TYR A 30 8.69 18.66 -4.59
N ARG A 31 9.61 18.37 -5.52
CA ARG A 31 9.57 17.16 -6.37
C ARG A 31 9.73 15.86 -5.60
N ASP A 32 10.37 15.89 -4.45
CA ASP A 32 10.76 14.72 -3.68
C ASP A 32 9.62 14.23 -2.76
N LYS A 33 8.68 15.12 -2.40
CA LYS A 33 7.52 14.77 -1.55
C LYS A 33 6.55 13.80 -2.23
N TRP A 34 6.31 13.97 -3.54
CA TRP A 34 5.45 13.07 -4.32
C TRP A 34 6.17 11.79 -4.76
N ALA A 35 7.50 11.74 -4.71
CA ALA A 35 8.27 10.57 -5.13
C ALA A 35 7.89 9.30 -4.35
N VAL A 36 7.52 9.45 -3.07
CA VAL A 36 7.04 8.33 -2.24
C VAL A 36 5.72 7.77 -2.76
N VAL A 37 4.79 8.64 -3.14
CA VAL A 37 3.48 8.27 -3.71
C VAL A 37 3.67 7.53 -5.03
N GLU A 38 4.49 8.09 -5.91
CA GLU A 38 4.73 7.52 -7.23
C GLU A 38 5.49 6.20 -7.15
N LYS A 39 6.48 6.09 -6.25
CA LYS A 39 7.19 4.84 -5.99
C LYS A 39 6.26 3.76 -5.44
N PHE A 40 5.36 4.12 -4.52
CA PHE A 40 4.35 3.19 -4.01
C PHE A 40 3.46 2.68 -5.16
N LYS A 41 2.89 3.59 -5.96
CA LYS A 41 2.03 3.24 -7.10
C LYS A 41 2.74 2.40 -8.14
N ALA A 42 3.99 2.71 -8.47
CA ALA A 42 4.78 1.99 -9.46
C ALA A 42 5.03 0.52 -9.10
N GLY A 43 4.99 0.16 -7.81
CA GLY A 43 5.13 -1.23 -7.35
C GLY A 43 3.85 -2.07 -7.47
N LEU A 44 2.67 -1.42 -7.54
CA LEU A 44 1.38 -2.10 -7.47
C LEU A 44 1.08 -3.04 -8.64
N PRO A 45 1.41 -2.70 -9.91
CA PRO A 45 1.22 -3.63 -11.02
C PRO A 45 1.97 -4.95 -10.85
N ALA A 46 3.21 -4.91 -10.36
CA ALA A 46 4.00 -6.11 -10.11
C ALA A 46 3.38 -6.98 -9.00
N LEU A 47 2.96 -6.37 -7.89
CA LEU A 47 2.27 -7.07 -6.81
C LEU A 47 0.95 -7.71 -7.29
N LEU A 48 0.20 -7.01 -8.14
CA LEU A 48 -1.03 -7.54 -8.73
C LEU A 48 -0.72 -8.77 -9.60
N GLN A 49 0.31 -8.70 -10.46
CA GLN A 49 0.72 -9.85 -11.28
C GLN A 49 1.18 -11.04 -10.43
N GLU A 50 1.94 -10.80 -9.37
CA GLU A 50 2.38 -11.85 -8.43
C GLU A 50 1.19 -12.50 -7.70
N SER A 51 0.10 -11.75 -7.49
CA SER A 51 -1.10 -12.22 -6.79
C SER A 51 -1.83 -13.38 -7.47
N ARG A 52 -1.58 -13.59 -8.78
CA ARG A 52 -2.09 -14.75 -9.53
C ARG A 52 -1.61 -16.08 -8.96
N LYS A 53 -0.40 -16.10 -8.38
CA LYS A 53 0.21 -17.29 -7.78
C LYS A 53 0.04 -17.31 -6.27
N ASP A 54 0.01 -16.14 -5.64
CA ASP A 54 -0.09 -15.98 -4.20
C ASP A 54 -0.94 -14.75 -3.86
N ALA A 55 -2.19 -14.98 -3.49
CA ALA A 55 -3.16 -13.93 -3.19
C ALA A 55 -2.70 -12.95 -2.09
N SER A 56 -1.76 -13.34 -1.22
CA SER A 56 -1.25 -12.47 -0.15
C SER A 56 -0.37 -11.33 -0.67
N ARG A 57 0.15 -11.44 -1.89
CA ARG A 57 0.99 -10.43 -2.55
C ARG A 57 0.25 -9.13 -2.84
N PHE A 58 -1.07 -9.20 -3.01
CA PHE A 58 -1.91 -8.05 -3.25
C PHE A 58 -3.12 -8.07 -2.32
N ASN A 59 -2.92 -7.53 -1.12
CA ASN A 59 -4.00 -7.34 -0.16
C ASN A 59 -4.56 -5.91 -0.26
N VAL A 60 -5.79 -5.77 -0.76
CA VAL A 60 -6.41 -4.47 -1.07
C VAL A 60 -6.53 -3.61 0.19
N VAL A 61 -6.95 -4.20 1.32
CA VAL A 61 -7.14 -3.48 2.58
C VAL A 61 -5.82 -2.99 3.15
N SER A 62 -4.81 -3.86 3.21
CA SER A 62 -3.48 -3.54 3.72
C SER A 62 -2.78 -2.48 2.87
N LEU A 63 -2.85 -2.61 1.54
CA LEU A 63 -2.28 -1.63 0.62
C LEU A 63 -3.02 -0.29 0.70
N GLY A 64 -4.36 -0.32 0.81
CA GLY A 64 -5.17 0.89 1.03
C GLY A 64 -4.79 1.61 2.33
N ASN A 65 -4.64 0.88 3.44
CA ASN A 65 -4.20 1.43 4.72
C ASN A 65 -2.78 2.03 4.62
N GLN A 66 -1.84 1.33 3.97
CA GLN A 66 -0.48 1.83 3.77
C GLN A 66 -0.48 3.11 2.93
N PHE A 67 -1.27 3.15 1.85
CA PHE A 67 -1.40 4.33 1.00
C PHE A 67 -2.01 5.51 1.76
N GLY A 68 -3.01 5.23 2.61
CA GLY A 68 -3.64 6.21 3.49
C GLY A 68 -2.74 6.80 4.56
N GLN A 69 -1.63 6.14 4.92
CA GLN A 69 -0.63 6.73 5.83
C GLN A 69 0.33 7.70 5.12
N ILE A 70 0.35 7.75 3.79
CA ILE A 70 1.23 8.65 3.07
C ILE A 70 0.67 10.06 3.15
N THR A 71 1.49 10.99 3.63
CA THR A 71 1.16 12.41 3.69
C THR A 71 2.10 13.21 2.78
N VAL A 72 1.53 14.15 2.03
CA VAL A 72 2.28 15.16 1.28
C VAL A 72 1.93 16.53 1.87
N GLU A 73 2.94 17.25 2.34
CA GLU A 73 2.76 18.57 2.97
C GLU A 73 1.80 18.57 4.17
N GLY A 74 1.79 17.46 4.92
CA GLY A 74 0.92 17.29 6.08
C GLY A 74 -0.52 16.91 5.76
N LEU A 75 -0.85 16.69 4.48
CA LEU A 75 -2.17 16.23 4.03
C LEU A 75 -2.10 14.78 3.55
N HIS A 76 -3.09 13.98 3.91
CA HIS A 76 -3.21 12.62 3.39
C HIS A 76 -3.47 12.63 1.87
N VAL A 77 -2.84 11.70 1.16
CA VAL A 77 -2.95 11.61 -0.31
C VAL A 77 -4.26 10.99 -0.79
N CYS A 78 -5.03 10.43 0.14
CA CYS A 78 -6.33 9.80 -0.09
C CYS A 78 -7.17 9.81 1.19
N ALA A 79 -8.46 9.62 0.99
CA ALA A 79 -9.48 9.49 2.03
C ALA A 79 -9.68 8.02 2.46
N HIS A 80 -9.98 7.79 3.74
CA HIS A 80 -10.41 6.46 4.21
C HIS A 80 -11.93 6.28 4.10
N GLU A 81 -12.62 7.32 3.67
CA GLU A 81 -14.04 7.37 3.36
C GLU A 81 -14.36 6.60 2.07
N GLU A 82 -15.60 6.15 1.99
CA GLU A 82 -16.17 5.48 0.81
C GLU A 82 -16.04 6.34 -0.45
N ILE A 83 -15.78 5.69 -1.58
CA ILE A 83 -15.78 6.34 -2.89
C ILE A 83 -17.15 6.88 -3.30
N GLY A 84 -17.14 7.92 -4.15
CA GLY A 84 -18.36 8.48 -4.74
C GLY A 84 -19.05 7.52 -5.71
N ALA A 85 -20.33 7.77 -5.98
CA ALA A 85 -21.14 6.98 -6.92
C ALA A 85 -20.55 6.92 -8.35
N ASP A 86 -19.88 7.98 -8.79
CA ASP A 86 -19.19 8.05 -10.08
C ASP A 86 -17.96 7.13 -10.14
N GLN A 87 -17.25 6.97 -9.02
CA GLN A 87 -16.10 6.10 -8.92
C GLN A 87 -16.48 4.61 -8.92
N TYR A 88 -17.69 4.25 -8.50
CA TYR A 88 -18.20 2.88 -8.60
C TYR A 88 -18.33 2.38 -10.05
N ILE A 89 -18.56 3.29 -11.01
CA ILE A 89 -18.55 2.94 -12.44
C ILE A 89 -17.15 2.46 -12.84
N LYS A 90 -16.12 3.22 -12.48
CA LYS A 90 -14.71 2.84 -12.72
C LYS A 90 -14.32 1.58 -11.96
N LEU A 91 -14.85 1.41 -10.75
CA LEU A 91 -14.63 0.19 -9.97
C LEU A 91 -15.14 -1.07 -10.69
N SER A 92 -16.22 -0.96 -11.46
CA SER A 92 -16.72 -2.09 -12.28
C SER A 92 -15.71 -2.50 -13.37
N GLU A 93 -15.04 -1.54 -14.01
CA GLU A 93 -14.00 -1.79 -15.01
C GLU A 93 -12.76 -2.44 -14.37
N ILE A 94 -12.35 -1.90 -13.22
CA ILE A 94 -11.28 -2.47 -12.39
C ILE A 94 -11.62 -3.91 -12.00
N THR A 95 -12.85 -4.17 -11.55
CA THR A 95 -13.32 -5.50 -11.15
C THR A 95 -13.15 -6.50 -12.30
N LYS A 96 -13.47 -6.07 -13.52
CA LYS A 96 -13.26 -6.87 -14.74
C LYS A 96 -11.77 -7.09 -15.01
N ALA A 97 -10.93 -6.06 -14.89
CA ALA A 97 -9.49 -6.16 -15.13
C ALA A 97 -8.78 -7.08 -14.10
N VAL A 98 -9.27 -7.14 -12.87
CA VAL A 98 -8.71 -8.03 -11.83
C VAL A 98 -9.34 -9.41 -11.80
N SER A 99 -10.26 -9.75 -12.72
CA SER A 99 -10.95 -11.06 -12.74
C SER A 99 -10.01 -12.26 -12.91
N ASP A 100 -8.88 -12.07 -13.59
CA ASP A 100 -7.80 -13.07 -13.72
C ASP A 100 -6.96 -13.23 -12.44
N ASN A 101 -7.22 -12.43 -11.39
CA ASN A 101 -6.54 -12.47 -10.10
C ASN A 101 -7.55 -12.91 -9.03
N PRO A 102 -7.85 -14.21 -8.89
CA PRO A 102 -9.00 -14.70 -8.13
C PRO A 102 -8.97 -14.29 -6.64
N GLY A 103 -7.78 -14.16 -6.05
CA GLY A 103 -7.61 -13.66 -4.69
C GLY A 103 -8.00 -12.18 -4.53
N VAL A 104 -7.70 -11.35 -5.52
CA VAL A 104 -8.07 -9.93 -5.53
C VAL A 104 -9.56 -9.77 -5.85
N SER A 105 -10.09 -10.54 -6.82
CA SER A 105 -11.53 -10.52 -7.12
C SER A 105 -12.37 -10.96 -5.92
N ARG A 106 -11.89 -11.90 -5.12
CA ARG A 106 -12.56 -12.31 -3.86
C ARG A 106 -12.56 -11.17 -2.84
N GLN A 107 -11.40 -10.56 -2.57
CA GLN A 107 -11.31 -9.42 -1.64
C GLN A 107 -12.24 -8.27 -2.06
N LEU A 108 -12.33 -7.98 -3.36
CA LEU A 108 -13.18 -6.90 -3.84
C LEU A 108 -14.67 -7.20 -3.66
N ARG A 109 -15.10 -8.45 -3.90
CA ARG A 109 -16.46 -8.88 -3.57
C ARG A 109 -16.74 -8.80 -2.07
N GLU A 110 -15.82 -9.27 -1.24
CA GLU A 110 -15.95 -9.18 0.23
C GLU A 110 -16.10 -7.73 0.70
N LEU A 111 -15.39 -6.77 0.09
CA LEU A 111 -15.53 -5.35 0.40
C LEU A 111 -16.91 -4.83 0.00
N LEU A 112 -17.37 -5.16 -1.22
CA LEU A 112 -18.67 -4.74 -1.77
C LEU A 112 -19.87 -5.38 -1.07
N ASP A 113 -19.72 -6.61 -0.59
CA ASP A 113 -20.76 -7.34 0.14
C ASP A 113 -20.79 -6.97 1.64
N SER A 114 -19.79 -6.24 2.12
CA SER A 114 -19.68 -5.81 3.52
C SER A 114 -20.16 -4.37 3.72
N ASP A 115 -20.56 -4.04 4.94
CA ASP A 115 -20.83 -2.66 5.35
C ASP A 115 -19.57 -1.75 5.30
N ARG A 116 -18.38 -2.30 5.00
CA ARG A 116 -17.12 -1.55 5.04
C ARG A 116 -16.87 -0.73 3.78
N SER A 117 -17.62 -0.97 2.70
CA SER A 117 -17.50 -0.26 1.40
C SER A 117 -16.07 -0.25 0.83
N VAL A 118 -15.86 0.36 -0.34
CA VAL A 118 -14.52 0.59 -0.89
C VAL A 118 -14.11 2.03 -0.63
N SER A 119 -13.01 2.22 0.11
CA SER A 119 -12.47 3.56 0.40
C SER A 119 -11.71 4.18 -0.77
N ASP A 120 -11.56 5.51 -0.81
CA ASP A 120 -10.75 6.22 -1.81
C ASP A 120 -9.30 5.70 -1.85
N CYS A 121 -8.68 5.42 -0.71
CA CYS A 121 -7.34 4.83 -0.68
C CYS A 121 -7.27 3.44 -1.35
N GLN A 122 -8.24 2.55 -1.07
CA GLN A 122 -8.30 1.22 -1.70
C GLN A 122 -8.60 1.32 -3.20
N PHE A 123 -9.48 2.24 -3.59
CA PHE A 123 -9.79 2.50 -4.99
C PHE A 123 -8.57 2.98 -5.76
N ARG A 124 -7.82 3.95 -5.25
CA ARG A 124 -6.58 4.45 -5.90
C ARG A 124 -5.48 3.40 -6.01
N VAL A 125 -5.38 2.50 -5.03
CA VAL A 125 -4.50 1.32 -5.11
C VAL A 125 -4.89 0.45 -6.30
N LEU A 126 -6.17 0.16 -6.46
CA LEU A 126 -6.67 -0.64 -7.57
C LEU A 126 -6.50 0.07 -8.92
N GLN A 127 -6.74 1.38 -9.00
CA GLN A 127 -6.48 2.19 -10.20
C GLN A 127 -5.02 2.12 -10.61
N ALA A 128 -4.09 2.38 -9.69
CA ALA A 128 -2.67 2.36 -9.97
C ALA A 128 -2.15 0.96 -10.34
N ALA A 129 -2.71 -0.09 -9.74
CA ALA A 129 -2.37 -1.47 -10.08
C ALA A 129 -2.84 -1.89 -11.48
N THR A 130 -3.99 -1.39 -11.92
CA THR A 130 -4.64 -1.78 -13.18
C THR A 130 -4.38 -0.80 -14.33
N GLY A 131 -3.98 0.43 -14.04
CA GLY A 131 -3.84 1.52 -15.01
C GLY A 131 -5.17 2.15 -15.46
N ILE A 132 -6.28 1.91 -14.74
CA ILE A 132 -7.62 2.41 -15.08
C ILE A 132 -7.94 3.63 -14.21
N TYR A 133 -8.17 4.80 -14.81
CA TYR A 133 -8.27 6.10 -14.12
C TYR A 133 -9.62 6.81 -14.24
#